data_AF-A0A836HI84-F1
#
_entry.id   AF-A0A836HI84-F1
#
_cell.length_a   1.000
_cell.length_b   1.000
_cell.length_c   1.000
_cell.angle_alpha   90.00
_cell.angle_beta   90.00
_cell.angle_gamma   90.00
#
_symmetry.space_group_name_H-M   'P 1'
#
loop_
_entity.id
_entity.type
_entity.pdbx_description
1 polymer ?
#
loop_
_entity_poly.entity_id
_entity_poly.type
_entity_poly.pdbx_seq_one_letter_code
_entity_poly.pdbx_strand_id
1 'polypeptide(L)'
;MSSMFRSHRPASPGRAYWSEPSSLSASSRRAAKPEEQPKRGRSPCEDEVAVKTLLARKRDLQSRVRQQIEVLSGLESNALDFYYTHTIRFEPLLESAWHTAAAAPATGGDGVWEGLAELFPELKTTTALTGASRESISSPTQDPTPSQPLAVPAKTRYYYDSALMRLYREVAFQEKDLEHKYSSEKARVEAAELSVQRDIIDGSLAKQLETEQEEQESLRKLIDSRNEVMAQCAAHEQSVQAAEERMKEIERAREACLARKTVLEARKQEQMNNAERIKEEVSAFRQSVEAAARELEKRRLINRSLEDEIARRRAAMKRHKKE
;
A
#
# COMPACT_ATOMS: atom_id res chain seq x y z
N MET A 1 -40.92 -5.15 42.86
CA MET A 1 -39.92 -5.94 42.10
C MET A 1 -38.79 -4.99 41.75
N SER A 2 -37.77 -4.95 42.61
CA SER A 2 -36.64 -4.02 42.53
C SER A 2 -35.35 -4.81 42.45
N SER A 3 -34.52 -4.52 41.47
CA SER A 3 -33.10 -4.85 41.50
C SER A 3 -32.39 -4.02 40.43
N MET A 4 -31.65 -3.01 40.89
CA MET A 4 -30.77 -2.15 40.10
C MET A 4 -29.39 -2.80 40.04
N PHE A 5 -28.83 -2.99 38.84
CA PHE A 5 -27.42 -3.35 38.68
C PHE A 5 -26.56 -2.08 38.68
N ARG A 6 -25.75 -1.93 39.74
CA ARG A 6 -24.58 -1.05 39.77
C ARG A 6 -23.35 -1.86 39.36
N SER A 7 -22.63 -1.41 38.34
CA SER A 7 -21.30 -1.93 38.00
C SER A 7 -20.23 -0.95 38.49
N HIS A 8 -19.29 -1.50 39.26
CA HIS A 8 -18.09 -0.80 39.76
C HIS A 8 -16.94 -0.93 38.75
N ARG A 9 -16.18 0.16 38.63
CA ARG A 9 -14.93 0.31 37.86
C ARG A 9 -13.74 -0.11 38.73
N PRO A 10 -12.73 -0.85 38.23
CA PRO A 10 -11.45 -0.96 38.90
C PRO A 10 -10.44 0.08 38.40
N ALA A 11 -9.56 0.45 39.34
CA ALA A 11 -8.62 1.54 39.31
C ALA A 11 -7.37 1.27 38.46
N SER A 12 -6.81 2.34 37.89
CA SER A 12 -5.47 2.39 37.31
C SER A 12 -4.43 2.82 38.35
N PRO A 13 -3.23 2.23 38.36
CA PRO A 13 -1.98 2.92 38.63
C PRO A 13 -1.24 3.08 37.29
N GLY A 14 -0.49 4.12 36.97
CA GLY A 14 0.35 5.00 37.77
C GLY A 14 1.40 5.53 36.79
N ARG A 15 1.57 6.85 36.78
CA ARG A 15 2.33 7.65 35.82
C ARG A 15 3.84 7.47 36.06
N ALA A 16 4.63 7.23 35.00
CA ALA A 16 6.07 7.44 35.04
C ALA A 16 6.54 8.17 33.77
N TYR A 17 7.15 9.32 34.06
CA TYR A 17 7.79 10.30 33.20
C TYR A 17 8.86 9.66 32.31
N TRP A 18 8.82 9.90 31.00
CA TRP A 18 9.98 9.76 30.13
C TRP A 18 10.44 11.14 29.71
N SER A 19 11.56 11.58 30.29
CA SER A 19 12.30 12.74 29.83
C SER A 19 13.21 12.32 28.67
N GLU A 20 13.17 13.10 27.59
CA GLU A 20 14.17 13.13 26.53
C GLU A 20 15.56 13.50 27.09
N PRO A 21 16.67 13.04 26.50
CA PRO A 21 17.95 13.71 26.64
C PRO A 21 18.27 14.53 25.39
N SER A 22 18.31 15.84 25.59
CA SER A 22 18.93 16.79 24.68
C SER A 22 20.43 16.54 24.53
N SER A 23 20.87 16.66 23.29
CA SER A 23 22.24 16.84 22.82
C SER A 23 23.05 17.84 23.65
N LEU A 24 24.29 17.49 23.99
CA LEU A 24 25.41 18.44 24.11
C LEU A 24 26.72 17.75 23.75
N SER A 25 27.30 18.23 22.65
CA SER A 25 28.64 17.96 22.14
C SER A 25 29.60 18.99 22.73
N ALA A 26 30.70 18.55 23.37
CA ALA A 26 31.92 19.35 23.52
C ALA A 26 33.11 18.50 23.99
N SER A 27 34.19 18.57 23.20
CA SER A 27 35.63 18.38 23.48
C SER A 27 36.05 17.31 24.51
N SER A 28 36.72 16.22 24.14
CA SER A 28 38.09 16.10 23.60
C SER A 28 39.14 16.94 24.35
N ARG A 29 39.79 16.33 25.36
CA ARG A 29 41.24 16.36 25.59
C ARG A 29 41.65 15.34 26.67
N ARG A 30 42.80 14.72 26.42
CA ARG A 30 43.41 13.55 27.08
C ARG A 30 43.71 13.77 28.57
N ALA A 31 43.52 12.73 29.38
CA ALA A 31 44.41 12.41 30.50
C ALA A 31 44.29 10.93 30.91
N ALA A 32 45.39 10.44 31.47
CA ALA A 32 45.78 9.06 31.71
C ALA A 32 44.79 8.18 32.50
N LYS A 33 44.88 6.87 32.22
CA LYS A 33 44.38 5.77 33.05
C LYS A 33 44.84 5.91 34.51
N PRO A 34 44.01 5.45 35.44
CA PRO A 34 44.45 4.36 36.30
C PRO A 34 43.54 3.15 36.14
N GLU A 35 44.16 1.98 36.28
CA GLU A 35 43.50 0.68 36.39
C GLU A 35 42.44 0.72 37.49
N GLU A 36 41.17 0.68 37.08
CA GLU A 36 40.08 0.31 37.98
C GLU A 36 39.70 -1.15 37.73
N GLN A 37 39.89 -1.91 38.80
CA GLN A 37 39.57 -3.30 39.03
C GLN A 37 38.39 -3.85 38.21
N PRO A 38 38.48 -5.09 37.67
CA PRO A 38 37.32 -5.77 37.11
C PRO A 38 36.31 -6.02 38.24
N LYS A 39 35.25 -5.20 38.27
CA LYS A 39 34.08 -5.44 39.12
C LYS A 39 33.61 -6.86 38.86
N ARG A 40 33.62 -7.67 39.94
CA ARG A 40 33.19 -9.08 39.98
C ARG A 40 32.02 -9.30 39.02
N GLY A 41 32.25 -10.12 37.99
CA GLY A 41 31.23 -10.49 37.03
C GLY A 41 30.04 -11.09 37.78
N ARG A 42 28.93 -10.36 37.79
CA ARG A 42 27.64 -10.94 38.17
C ARG A 42 27.39 -12.05 37.14
N SER A 43 27.28 -13.29 37.60
CA SER A 43 26.77 -14.37 36.75
C SER A 43 25.45 -13.88 36.15
N PRO A 44 25.28 -13.93 34.82
CA PRO A 44 24.03 -13.52 34.19
C PRO A 44 22.88 -14.22 34.87
N CYS A 45 21.86 -13.48 35.32
CA CYS A 45 20.63 -14.12 35.80
C CYS A 45 19.99 -14.88 34.63
N GLU A 46 19.20 -15.91 34.92
CA GLU A 46 18.56 -16.75 33.90
C GLU A 46 17.76 -15.91 32.88
N ASP A 47 17.14 -14.82 33.34
CA ASP A 47 16.43 -13.85 32.50
C ASP A 47 17.35 -13.11 31.52
N GLU A 48 18.55 -12.71 31.93
CA GLU A 48 19.52 -12.06 31.03
C GLU A 48 20.02 -13.02 29.94
N VAL A 49 20.19 -14.30 30.28
CA VAL A 49 20.54 -15.34 29.31
C VAL A 49 19.38 -15.57 28.34
N ALA A 50 18.15 -15.66 28.83
CA ALA A 50 16.94 -15.83 28.02
C ALA A 50 16.71 -14.64 27.06
N VAL A 51 16.94 -13.41 27.50
CA VAL A 51 16.84 -12.23 26.63
C VAL A 51 17.93 -12.24 25.56
N LYS A 52 19.17 -12.62 25.90
CA LYS A 52 20.26 -12.71 24.92
C LYS A 52 20.01 -13.79 23.87
N THR A 53 19.49 -14.96 24.26
CA THR A 53 19.15 -16.03 23.31
C THR A 53 17.99 -15.64 22.40
N LEU A 54 16.96 -14.96 22.93
CA LEU A 54 15.87 -14.43 22.12
C LEU A 54 16.36 -13.37 21.12
N LEU A 55 17.25 -12.47 21.54
CA LEU A 55 17.84 -11.47 20.65
C LEU A 55 18.75 -12.10 19.58
N ALA A 56 19.48 -13.16 19.90
CA ALA A 56 20.25 -13.92 18.92
C ALA A 56 19.33 -14.60 17.90
N ARG A 57 18.26 -15.26 18.36
CA ARG A 57 17.26 -15.91 17.51
C ARG A 57 16.54 -14.92 16.60
N LYS A 58 16.20 -13.74 17.11
CA LYS A 58 15.62 -12.65 16.30
C LYS A 58 16.56 -12.23 15.16
N ARG A 59 17.86 -12.06 15.46
CA ARG A 59 18.85 -11.69 14.44
C ARG A 59 19.01 -12.78 13.39
N ASP A 60 19.08 -14.05 13.79
CA ASP A 60 19.17 -15.19 12.87
C ASP A 60 17.96 -15.27 11.93
N LEU A 61 16.73 -15.11 12.47
CA LEU A 61 15.53 -15.05 11.65
C LEU A 61 15.54 -13.86 10.69
N GLN A 62 15.97 -12.68 11.14
CA GLN A 62 16.10 -11.51 10.27
C GLN A 62 17.12 -11.73 9.15
N SER A 63 18.25 -12.38 9.40
CA SER A 63 19.21 -12.70 8.35
C SER A 63 18.64 -13.70 7.33
N ARG A 64 17.93 -14.74 7.78
CA ARG A 64 17.31 -15.72 6.88
C ARG A 64 16.24 -15.10 5.99
N VAL A 65 15.40 -14.23 6.55
CA VAL A 65 14.38 -13.50 5.78
C VAL A 65 15.04 -12.60 4.74
N ARG A 66 16.12 -11.89 5.08
CA ARG A 66 16.87 -11.08 4.11
C ARG A 66 17.46 -11.92 2.98
N GLN A 67 18.06 -13.06 3.30
CA GLN A 67 18.58 -13.99 2.30
C GLN A 67 17.47 -14.52 1.39
N GLN A 68 16.29 -14.85 1.93
CA GLN A 68 15.15 -15.28 1.12
C GLN A 68 14.66 -14.18 0.18
N ILE A 69 14.57 -12.93 0.64
CA ILE A 69 14.21 -11.79 -0.20
C ILE A 69 15.23 -11.57 -1.32
N GLU A 70 16.52 -11.71 -1.02
CA GLU A 70 17.58 -11.58 -2.02
C GLU A 70 17.50 -12.68 -3.09
N VAL A 71 17.24 -13.93 -2.70
CA VAL A 71 17.02 -15.03 -3.66
C VAL A 71 15.77 -14.80 -4.50
N LEU A 72 14.66 -14.39 -3.89
CA LEU A 72 13.40 -14.13 -4.60
C LEU A 72 13.53 -12.97 -5.59
N SER A 73 14.20 -11.88 -5.20
CA SER A 73 14.45 -10.75 -6.10
C SER A 73 15.40 -11.12 -7.25
N GLY A 74 16.39 -11.99 -7.02
CA GLY A 74 17.21 -12.55 -8.09
C GLY A 74 16.40 -13.41 -9.08
N LEU A 75 15.48 -14.24 -8.58
CA LEU A 75 14.58 -15.02 -9.42
C LEU A 75 13.60 -14.15 -10.21
N GLU A 76 13.05 -13.11 -9.58
CA GLU A 76 12.17 -12.14 -10.23
C GLU A 76 12.92 -11.40 -11.36
N SER A 77 14.14 -10.93 -11.09
CA SER A 77 14.98 -10.30 -12.11
C SER A 77 15.29 -11.24 -13.28
N ASN A 78 15.62 -12.51 -13.00
CA ASN A 78 15.89 -13.49 -14.05
C ASN A 78 14.63 -13.84 -14.85
N ALA A 79 13.47 -13.95 -14.19
CA ALA A 79 12.21 -14.19 -14.86
C ALA A 79 11.84 -13.00 -15.76
N LEU A 80 11.96 -11.77 -15.26
CA LEU A 80 11.71 -10.56 -16.03
C LEU A 80 12.68 -10.42 -17.22
N ASP A 81 13.95 -10.75 -17.03
CA ASP A 81 14.94 -10.74 -18.12
C ASP A 81 14.64 -11.82 -19.19
N PHE A 82 14.22 -13.01 -18.75
CA PHE A 82 13.72 -14.06 -19.64
C PHE A 82 12.49 -13.59 -20.44
N TYR A 83 11.47 -13.02 -19.79
CA TYR A 83 10.29 -12.48 -20.48
C TYR A 83 10.64 -11.30 -21.41
N TYR A 84 11.53 -10.40 -20.99
CA TYR A 84 11.93 -9.28 -21.84
C TYR A 84 12.69 -9.74 -23.08
N THR A 85 13.60 -10.71 -22.93
CA THR A 85 14.39 -11.25 -24.03
C THR A 85 13.62 -12.19 -24.95
N HIS A 86 12.63 -12.95 -24.44
CA HIS A 86 11.97 -14.02 -25.19
C HIS A 86 10.50 -13.77 -25.54
N THR A 87 9.85 -12.76 -24.96
CA THR A 87 8.47 -12.40 -25.32
C THR A 87 8.36 -10.97 -25.83
N ILE A 88 8.94 -9.99 -25.14
CA ILE A 88 8.78 -8.56 -25.52
C ILE A 88 9.57 -8.22 -26.79
N ARG A 89 10.71 -8.87 -27.05
CA ARG A 89 11.43 -8.70 -28.34
C ARG A 89 10.75 -9.37 -29.54
N PHE A 90 9.87 -10.34 -29.32
CA PHE A 90 9.16 -11.05 -30.39
C PHE A 90 7.75 -10.49 -30.62
N GLU A 91 7.23 -9.66 -29.72
CA GLU A 91 5.94 -9.01 -29.86
C GLU A 91 5.83 -8.14 -31.14
N PRO A 92 6.81 -7.28 -31.51
CA PRO A 92 6.74 -6.53 -32.77
C PRO A 92 6.79 -7.43 -34.01
N LEU A 93 7.48 -8.58 -33.92
CA LEU A 93 7.57 -9.57 -34.99
C LEU A 93 6.26 -10.35 -35.15
N LEU A 94 5.60 -10.69 -34.05
CA LEU A 94 4.28 -11.33 -34.04
C LEU A 94 3.19 -10.36 -34.53
N GLU A 95 3.19 -9.10 -34.08
CA GLU A 95 2.25 -8.08 -34.57
C GLU A 95 2.41 -7.84 -36.08
N SER A 96 3.64 -7.81 -36.58
CA SER A 96 3.88 -7.67 -38.02
C SER A 96 3.41 -8.88 -38.84
N ALA A 97 3.56 -10.11 -38.33
CA ALA A 97 3.00 -11.30 -38.97
C ALA A 97 1.45 -11.28 -38.99
N TRP A 98 0.81 -10.77 -37.93
CA TRP A 98 -0.65 -10.67 -37.84
C TRP A 98 -1.22 -9.57 -38.75
N HIS A 99 -0.54 -8.43 -38.87
CA HIS A 99 -0.96 -7.35 -39.77
C HIS A 99 -0.71 -7.67 -41.26
N THR A 100 0.31 -8.47 -41.57
CA THR A 100 0.58 -8.93 -42.95
C THR A 100 -0.46 -9.95 -43.41
N ALA A 101 -1.00 -10.77 -42.50
CA ALA A 101 -2.10 -11.70 -42.78
C ALA A 101 -3.46 -11.00 -43.00
N ALA A 102 -3.68 -9.82 -42.39
CA ALA A 102 -4.93 -9.07 -42.51
C ALA A 102 -5.05 -8.20 -43.78
N ALA A 103 -3.93 -7.90 -44.45
CA ALA A 103 -3.88 -7.01 -45.62
C ALA A 103 -3.74 -7.74 -46.97
N ALA A 104 -3.56 -9.07 -46.98
CA ALA A 104 -3.48 -9.86 -48.20
C ALA A 104 -4.88 -10.29 -48.68
N PRO A 105 -5.26 -10.05 -49.96
CA PRO A 105 -6.51 -10.57 -50.49
C PRO A 105 -6.46 -12.10 -50.50
N ALA A 106 -7.61 -12.72 -50.23
CA ALA A 106 -7.81 -14.17 -50.15
C ALA A 106 -7.50 -14.88 -51.48
N THR A 107 -6.22 -15.10 -51.76
CA THR A 107 -5.76 -15.89 -52.90
C THR A 107 -4.52 -16.67 -52.48
N GLY A 108 -4.69 -17.98 -52.24
CA GLY A 108 -3.61 -18.93 -51.98
C GLY A 108 -3.20 -19.02 -50.51
N GLY A 109 -3.66 -20.07 -49.82
CA GLY A 109 -3.39 -20.36 -48.41
C GLY A 109 -1.98 -20.84 -48.08
N ASP A 110 -0.93 -20.30 -48.71
CA ASP A 110 0.47 -20.71 -48.47
C ASP A 110 1.35 -19.63 -47.81
N GLY A 111 0.94 -18.35 -47.83
CA GLY A 111 1.79 -17.25 -47.34
C GLY A 111 1.93 -17.15 -45.81
N VAL A 112 1.00 -17.72 -45.04
CA VAL A 112 1.03 -17.65 -43.56
C VAL A 112 2.00 -18.69 -42.97
N TRP A 113 2.21 -19.81 -43.66
CA TRP A 113 3.13 -20.87 -43.24
C TRP A 113 4.59 -20.55 -43.57
N GLU A 114 4.84 -19.77 -44.62
CA GLU A 114 6.19 -19.41 -45.05
C GLU A 114 6.93 -18.52 -44.03
N GLY A 115 6.22 -17.57 -43.40
CA GLY A 115 6.80 -16.71 -42.35
C GLY A 115 7.05 -17.42 -41.01
N LEU A 116 6.25 -18.44 -40.67
CA LEU A 116 6.47 -19.27 -39.48
C LEU A 116 7.60 -20.29 -39.68
N ALA A 117 7.79 -20.77 -40.91
CA ALA A 117 8.87 -21.70 -41.26
C ALA A 117 10.27 -21.07 -41.21
N GLU A 118 10.41 -19.75 -41.36
CA GLU A 118 11.69 -19.04 -41.18
C GLU A 118 12.10 -18.90 -39.71
N LEU A 119 11.14 -18.80 -38.79
CA LEU A 119 11.38 -18.62 -37.36
C LEU A 119 11.70 -19.92 -36.62
N PHE A 120 11.29 -21.07 -37.17
CA PHE A 120 11.55 -22.40 -36.62
C PHE A 120 12.08 -23.34 -37.69
N PRO A 121 13.41 -23.38 -37.93
CA PRO A 121 14.01 -24.30 -38.90
C PRO A 121 13.78 -25.78 -38.57
N GLU A 122 13.41 -26.09 -37.31
CA GLU A 122 13.04 -27.43 -36.85
C GLU A 122 11.68 -27.92 -37.37
N LEU A 123 10.81 -27.03 -37.86
CA LEU A 123 9.53 -27.41 -38.48
C LEU A 123 9.68 -27.79 -39.96
N LYS A 124 10.82 -27.48 -40.60
CA LYS A 124 11.08 -27.83 -42.00
C LYS A 124 11.36 -29.33 -42.18
N THR A 125 11.81 -30.02 -41.14
CA THR A 125 12.19 -31.44 -41.22
C THR A 125 11.00 -32.38 -41.08
N THR A 126 9.92 -31.97 -40.42
CA THR A 126 8.75 -32.82 -40.17
C THR A 126 7.78 -32.91 -41.34
N THR A 127 7.64 -31.85 -42.15
CA THR A 127 6.77 -31.85 -43.35
C THR A 127 7.38 -32.65 -44.51
N ALA A 128 8.69 -32.94 -44.46
CA ALA A 128 9.36 -33.77 -45.47
C ALA A 128 9.19 -35.29 -45.25
N LEU A 129 8.67 -35.73 -44.09
CA LEU A 129 8.62 -37.16 -43.72
C LEU A 129 7.23 -37.82 -43.89
N THR A 130 6.18 -37.04 -44.13
CA THR A 130 4.81 -37.56 -44.42
C THR A 130 4.48 -37.61 -45.92
N GLY A 131 5.42 -37.23 -46.78
CA GLY A 131 5.33 -37.39 -48.25
C GLY A 131 6.00 -38.67 -48.79
N ALA A 132 6.60 -39.50 -47.93
CA ALA A 132 7.30 -40.73 -48.34
C ALA A 132 6.42 -41.98 -48.12
N SER A 133 5.14 -41.92 -48.49
CA SER A 133 4.30 -43.12 -48.63
C SER A 133 4.36 -43.63 -50.06
N ARG A 134 5.37 -44.47 -50.32
CA ARG A 134 5.29 -45.70 -51.13
C ARG A 134 4.24 -45.74 -52.26
N GLU A 135 4.39 -44.89 -53.26
CA GLU A 135 3.86 -45.12 -54.62
C GLU A 135 4.94 -44.76 -55.64
N SER A 136 5.93 -45.65 -55.73
CA SER A 136 6.92 -45.68 -56.79
C SER A 136 7.05 -47.11 -57.30
N ILE A 137 5.95 -47.60 -57.89
CA ILE A 137 6.05 -48.44 -59.07
C ILE A 137 5.85 -47.50 -60.25
N SER A 138 6.97 -46.99 -60.74
CA SER A 138 7.07 -46.46 -62.08
C SER A 138 6.45 -47.45 -63.07
N SER A 139 5.35 -47.06 -63.71
CA SER A 139 5.02 -47.57 -65.03
C SER A 139 4.88 -46.39 -65.97
N PRO A 140 5.59 -46.40 -67.11
CA PRO A 140 5.73 -45.26 -67.99
C PRO A 140 4.48 -45.11 -68.86
N THR A 141 4.04 -43.88 -69.05
CA THR A 141 3.20 -43.47 -70.18
C THR A 141 4.02 -43.64 -71.46
N GLN A 142 4.07 -44.86 -71.96
CA GLN A 142 4.44 -45.16 -73.33
C GLN A 142 3.14 -45.37 -74.09
N ASP A 143 2.90 -44.56 -75.11
CA ASP A 143 2.13 -44.99 -76.27
C ASP A 143 2.97 -46.04 -77.01
N PRO A 144 2.49 -47.29 -77.12
CA PRO A 144 2.79 -48.09 -78.29
C PRO A 144 1.50 -48.27 -79.11
N THR A 145 1.65 -47.98 -80.39
CA THR A 145 0.96 -48.60 -81.52
C THR A 145 0.30 -49.96 -81.20
N PRO A 146 -0.91 -50.23 -81.73
CA PRO A 146 -1.65 -51.46 -81.46
C PRO A 146 -0.94 -52.64 -82.14
N SER A 147 -0.01 -53.28 -81.43
CA SER A 147 0.47 -54.60 -81.79
C SER A 147 -0.62 -55.60 -81.45
N GLN A 148 -1.21 -56.19 -82.50
CA GLN A 148 -2.19 -57.27 -82.38
C GLN A 148 -1.64 -58.37 -81.46
N PRO A 149 -2.39 -58.83 -80.46
CA PRO A 149 -1.94 -59.92 -79.61
C PRO A 149 -1.81 -61.17 -80.47
N LEU A 150 -0.58 -61.71 -80.52
CA LEU A 150 -0.29 -63.02 -81.08
C LEU A 150 -1.33 -64.01 -80.53
N ALA A 151 -2.09 -64.64 -81.43
CA ALA A 151 -3.24 -65.45 -81.07
C ALA A 151 -2.81 -66.59 -80.12
N VAL A 152 -3.10 -66.41 -78.83
CA VAL A 152 -2.92 -67.43 -77.80
C VAL A 152 -3.78 -68.63 -78.19
N PRO A 153 -3.20 -69.83 -78.35
CA PRO A 153 -3.95 -71.03 -78.74
C PRO A 153 -5.18 -71.23 -77.84
N ALA A 154 -6.32 -71.62 -78.43
CA ALA A 154 -7.60 -71.74 -77.71
C ALA A 154 -7.52 -72.63 -76.44
N LYS A 155 -6.56 -73.56 -76.38
CA LYS A 155 -6.31 -74.44 -75.22
C LYS A 155 -5.60 -73.76 -74.04
N THR A 156 -4.82 -72.70 -74.26
CA THR A 156 -4.13 -71.97 -73.17
C THR A 156 -4.93 -70.78 -72.65
N ARG A 157 -5.85 -70.21 -73.45
CA ARG A 157 -6.79 -69.15 -73.02
C ARG A 157 -7.58 -69.49 -71.75
N TYR A 158 -8.05 -70.72 -71.62
CA TYR A 158 -8.81 -71.19 -70.46
C TYR A 158 -8.03 -71.08 -69.13
N TYR A 159 -6.72 -71.33 -69.14
CA TYR A 159 -5.88 -71.24 -67.95
C TYR A 159 -5.61 -69.79 -67.54
N TYR A 160 -5.46 -68.89 -68.51
CA TYR A 160 -5.32 -67.45 -68.25
C TYR A 160 -6.62 -66.84 -67.73
N ASP A 161 -7.77 -67.19 -68.31
CA ASP A 161 -9.08 -66.72 -67.83
C ASP A 161 -9.37 -67.24 -66.41
N SER A 162 -8.97 -68.48 -66.10
CA SER A 162 -9.07 -69.04 -64.74
C SER A 162 -8.16 -68.34 -63.72
N ALA A 163 -6.93 -67.97 -64.12
CA ALA A 163 -5.98 -67.27 -63.26
C ALA A 163 -6.43 -65.82 -63.01
N LEU A 164 -6.88 -65.12 -64.04
CA LEU A 164 -7.48 -63.79 -63.94
C LEU A 164 -8.71 -63.81 -63.04
N MET A 165 -9.61 -64.78 -63.21
CA MET A 165 -10.80 -64.88 -62.35
C MET A 165 -10.48 -65.18 -60.89
N ARG A 166 -9.42 -65.94 -60.61
CA ARG A 166 -8.90 -66.09 -59.25
C ARG A 166 -8.38 -64.76 -58.70
N LEU A 167 -7.63 -64.01 -59.50
CA LEU A 167 -7.07 -62.72 -59.11
C LEU A 167 -8.17 -61.68 -58.83
N TYR A 168 -9.20 -61.61 -59.65
CA TYR A 168 -10.37 -60.75 -59.39
C TYR A 168 -11.14 -61.15 -58.13
N ARG A 169 -11.28 -62.46 -57.87
CA ARG A 169 -11.92 -62.93 -56.62
C ARG A 169 -11.06 -62.59 -55.39
N GLU A 170 -9.75 -62.73 -55.49
CA GLU A 170 -8.80 -62.36 -54.44
C GLU A 170 -8.86 -60.85 -54.15
N VAL A 171 -8.84 -60.02 -55.20
CA VAL A 171 -8.96 -58.56 -55.08
C VAL A 171 -10.30 -58.17 -54.46
N ALA A 172 -11.41 -58.75 -54.92
CA ALA A 172 -12.72 -58.49 -54.33
C ALA A 172 -12.83 -58.94 -52.86
N PHE A 173 -12.07 -59.97 -52.46
CA PHE A 173 -12.00 -60.40 -51.06
C PHE A 173 -11.16 -59.41 -50.23
N GLN A 174 -10.03 -58.96 -50.77
CA GLN A 174 -9.19 -57.94 -50.13
C GLN A 174 -9.90 -56.60 -49.99
N GLU A 175 -10.68 -56.18 -50.99
CA GLU A 175 -11.50 -54.96 -50.91
C GLU A 175 -12.52 -55.03 -49.77
N LYS A 176 -13.21 -56.17 -49.62
CA LYS A 176 -14.14 -56.38 -48.50
C LYS A 176 -13.46 -56.37 -47.14
N ASP A 177 -12.29 -57.01 -47.04
CA ASP A 177 -11.49 -56.98 -45.81
C ASP A 177 -10.99 -55.57 -45.47
N LEU A 178 -10.61 -54.78 -46.47
CA LEU A 178 -10.20 -53.39 -46.31
C LEU A 178 -11.38 -52.50 -45.91
N GLU A 179 -12.55 -52.69 -46.52
CA GLU A 179 -13.77 -51.94 -46.19
C GLU A 179 -14.23 -52.23 -44.76
N HIS A 180 -14.13 -53.48 -44.32
CA HIS A 180 -14.38 -53.85 -42.92
C HIS A 180 -13.38 -53.17 -41.96
N LYS A 181 -12.08 -53.19 -42.29
CA LYS A 181 -11.05 -52.50 -41.48
C LYS A 181 -11.29 -50.99 -41.43
N TYR A 182 -11.61 -50.37 -42.55
CA TYR A 182 -11.91 -48.94 -42.63
C TYR A 182 -13.14 -48.58 -41.79
N SER A 183 -14.20 -49.40 -41.88
CA SER A 183 -15.42 -49.22 -41.09
C SER A 183 -15.15 -49.35 -39.58
N SER A 184 -14.34 -50.34 -39.18
CA SER A 184 -13.91 -50.52 -37.79
C SER A 184 -13.07 -49.35 -37.29
N GLU A 185 -12.13 -48.87 -38.10
CA GLU A 185 -11.30 -47.72 -37.74
C GLU A 185 -12.12 -46.44 -37.64
N LYS A 186 -13.07 -46.23 -38.56
CA LYS A 186 -14.01 -45.10 -38.49
C LYS A 186 -14.80 -45.09 -37.20
N ALA A 187 -15.38 -46.23 -36.80
CA ALA A 187 -16.10 -46.35 -35.53
C ALA A 187 -15.18 -46.11 -34.32
N ARG A 188 -13.91 -46.52 -34.38
CA ARG A 188 -12.91 -46.27 -33.34
C ARG A 188 -12.57 -44.79 -33.21
N VAL A 189 -12.41 -44.09 -34.32
CA VAL A 189 -12.17 -42.64 -34.36
C VAL A 189 -13.37 -41.89 -33.80
N GLU A 190 -14.59 -42.20 -34.26
CA GLU A 190 -15.81 -41.57 -33.75
C GLU A 190 -15.97 -41.76 -32.22
N ALA A 191 -15.64 -42.95 -31.71
CA ALA A 191 -15.64 -43.21 -30.27
C ALA A 191 -14.58 -42.40 -29.51
N ALA A 192 -13.39 -42.24 -30.08
CA ALA A 192 -12.31 -41.44 -29.49
C ALA A 192 -12.66 -39.94 -29.49
N GLU A 193 -13.22 -39.43 -30.58
CA GLU A 193 -13.71 -38.04 -30.68
C GLU A 193 -14.78 -37.75 -29.63
N LEU A 194 -15.73 -38.66 -29.44
CA LEU A 194 -16.75 -38.52 -28.40
C LEU A 194 -16.17 -38.55 -26.97
N SER A 195 -15.14 -39.37 -26.72
CA SER A 195 -14.45 -39.38 -25.43
C SER A 195 -13.69 -38.07 -25.19
N VAL A 196 -12.97 -37.56 -26.19
CA VAL A 196 -12.29 -36.24 -26.09
C VAL A 196 -13.32 -35.13 -25.82
N GLN A 197 -14.43 -35.13 -26.53
CA GLN A 197 -15.48 -34.13 -26.32
C GLN A 197 -16.01 -34.18 -24.88
N ARG A 198 -16.35 -35.35 -24.37
CA ARG A 198 -16.90 -35.48 -23.01
C ARG A 198 -15.88 -35.22 -21.91
N ASP A 199 -14.72 -35.85 -21.99
CA ASP A 199 -13.78 -35.89 -20.88
C ASP A 199 -12.94 -34.62 -20.83
N ILE A 200 -12.48 -34.16 -22.00
CA ILE A 200 -11.59 -33.01 -22.10
C ILE A 200 -12.41 -31.74 -22.19
N ILE A 201 -13.27 -31.60 -23.19
CA ILE A 201 -13.95 -30.33 -23.48
C ILE A 201 -15.06 -30.07 -22.45
N ASP A 202 -16.05 -30.94 -22.40
CA ASP A 202 -17.21 -30.76 -21.52
C ASP A 202 -16.87 -31.09 -20.05
N GLY A 203 -15.80 -31.86 -19.83
CA GLY A 203 -15.36 -32.29 -18.51
C GLY A 203 -14.31 -31.36 -17.91
N SER A 204 -13.07 -31.46 -18.39
CA SER A 204 -11.94 -30.76 -17.77
C SER A 204 -11.91 -29.26 -18.07
N LEU A 205 -12.09 -28.86 -19.33
CA LEU A 205 -12.01 -27.45 -19.75
C LEU A 205 -13.19 -26.65 -19.23
N ALA A 206 -14.41 -27.21 -19.28
CA ALA A 206 -15.58 -26.57 -18.72
C ALA A 206 -15.42 -26.28 -17.21
N LYS A 207 -14.94 -27.26 -16.43
CA LYS A 207 -14.68 -27.06 -14.99
C LYS A 207 -13.62 -26.01 -14.73
N GLN A 208 -12.55 -25.99 -15.51
CA GLN A 208 -11.51 -24.96 -15.38
C GLN A 208 -12.09 -23.57 -15.63
N LEU A 209 -12.92 -23.43 -16.67
CA LEU A 209 -13.55 -22.17 -17.01
C LEU A 209 -14.55 -21.71 -15.93
N GLU A 210 -15.32 -22.63 -15.34
CA GLU A 210 -16.17 -22.34 -14.18
C GLU A 210 -15.35 -21.83 -12.98
N THR A 211 -14.26 -22.52 -12.63
CA THR A 211 -13.40 -22.08 -11.51
C THR A 211 -12.74 -20.73 -11.80
N GLU A 212 -12.34 -20.47 -13.05
CA GLU A 212 -11.79 -19.16 -13.42
C GLU A 212 -12.83 -18.05 -13.26
N GLN A 213 -14.08 -18.30 -13.67
CA GLN A 213 -15.18 -17.34 -13.50
C GLN A 213 -15.46 -17.06 -12.02
N GLU A 214 -15.51 -18.10 -11.18
CA GLU A 214 -15.70 -17.95 -9.73
C GLU A 214 -14.58 -17.11 -9.10
N GLU A 215 -13.32 -17.34 -9.49
CA GLU A 215 -12.19 -16.55 -9.02
C GLU A 215 -12.18 -15.12 -9.56
N GLN A 216 -12.61 -14.90 -10.80
CA GLN A 216 -12.79 -13.55 -11.33
C GLN A 216 -13.88 -12.79 -10.57
N GLU A 217 -14.97 -13.46 -10.20
CA GLU A 217 -16.01 -12.86 -9.36
C GLU A 217 -15.51 -12.60 -7.93
N SER A 218 -14.72 -13.51 -7.36
CA SER A 218 -14.11 -13.34 -6.04
C SER A 218 -13.18 -12.12 -6.03
N LEU A 219 -12.36 -11.97 -7.08
CA LEU A 219 -11.48 -10.83 -7.29
C LEU A 219 -12.25 -9.52 -7.43
N ARG A 220 -13.34 -9.50 -8.21
CA ARG A 220 -14.21 -8.32 -8.34
C ARG A 220 -14.80 -7.90 -6.99
N LYS A 221 -15.31 -8.85 -6.20
CA LYS A 221 -15.81 -8.59 -4.83
C LYS A 221 -14.72 -8.02 -3.93
N LEU A 222 -13.49 -8.54 -4.03
CA LEU A 222 -12.35 -8.01 -3.26
C LEU A 222 -11.97 -6.59 -3.69
N ILE A 223 -11.99 -6.29 -4.99
CA ILE A 223 -11.75 -4.94 -5.51
C ILE A 223 -12.81 -3.95 -5.00
N ASP A 224 -14.09 -4.34 -5.03
CA ASP A 224 -15.18 -3.49 -4.55
C ASP A 224 -15.06 -3.21 -3.04
N SER A 225 -14.79 -4.25 -2.24
CA SER A 225 -14.59 -4.08 -0.79
C SER A 225 -13.36 -3.22 -0.48
N ARG A 226 -12.26 -3.37 -1.24
CA ARG A 226 -11.09 -2.49 -1.13
C ARG A 226 -11.46 -1.03 -1.43
N ASN A 227 -12.22 -0.79 -2.50
CA ASN A 227 -12.63 0.56 -2.88
C ASN A 227 -13.54 1.19 -1.82
N GLU A 228 -14.44 0.41 -1.23
CA GLU A 228 -15.28 0.85 -0.11
C GLU A 228 -14.43 1.26 1.11
N VAL A 229 -13.47 0.42 1.52
CA VAL A 229 -12.56 0.74 2.63
C VAL A 229 -11.72 1.98 2.32
N MET A 230 -11.23 2.14 1.09
CA MET A 230 -10.50 3.34 0.67
C MET A 230 -11.37 4.60 0.77
N ALA A 231 -12.63 4.53 0.38
CA ALA A 231 -13.57 5.64 0.50
C ALA A 231 -13.85 5.99 1.98
N GLN A 232 -14.00 4.97 2.84
CA GLN A 232 -14.15 5.16 4.29
C GLN A 232 -12.91 5.81 4.91
N CYS A 233 -11.70 5.35 4.55
CA CYS A 233 -10.45 5.96 5.00
C CYS A 233 -10.36 7.44 4.59
N ALA A 234 -10.66 7.77 3.34
CA ALA A 234 -10.67 9.15 2.87
C ALA A 234 -11.68 10.03 3.63
N ALA A 235 -12.88 9.51 3.93
CA ALA A 235 -13.86 10.22 4.73
C ALA A 235 -13.37 10.45 6.18
N HIS A 236 -12.72 9.46 6.79
CA HIS A 236 -12.11 9.60 8.10
C HIS A 236 -10.97 10.61 8.12
N GLU A 237 -10.10 10.61 7.11
CA GLU A 237 -9.03 11.60 6.95
C GLU A 237 -9.58 13.03 6.89
N GLN A 238 -10.63 13.26 6.08
CA GLN A 238 -11.31 14.56 6.02
C GLN A 238 -11.91 14.97 7.37
N SER A 239 -12.52 14.03 8.10
CA SER A 239 -13.05 14.30 9.44
C SER A 239 -11.96 14.65 10.45
N VAL A 240 -10.79 13.98 10.37
CA VAL A 240 -9.65 14.27 11.23
C VAL A 240 -9.09 15.65 10.93
N GLN A 241 -8.89 15.99 9.65
CA GLN A 241 -8.44 17.32 9.22
C GLN A 241 -9.38 18.42 9.73
N ALA A 242 -10.70 18.24 9.58
CA ALA A 242 -11.68 19.20 10.10
C ALA A 242 -11.62 19.33 11.64
N ALA A 243 -11.33 18.25 12.36
CA ALA A 243 -11.15 18.30 13.82
C ALA A 243 -9.85 19.03 14.20
N GLU A 244 -8.75 18.82 13.47
CA GLU A 244 -7.49 19.53 13.68
C GLU A 244 -7.61 21.03 13.46
N GLU A 245 -8.34 21.46 12.42
CA GLU A 245 -8.63 22.88 12.18
C GLU A 245 -9.40 23.51 13.34
N ARG A 246 -10.43 22.81 13.84
CA ARG A 246 -11.18 23.25 15.03
C ARG A 246 -10.30 23.33 16.28
N MET A 247 -9.40 22.37 16.49
CA MET A 247 -8.45 22.42 17.62
C MET A 247 -7.55 23.65 17.52
N LYS A 248 -7.00 23.95 16.33
CA LYS A 248 -6.18 25.15 16.09
C LYS A 248 -6.96 26.45 16.35
N GLU A 249 -8.25 26.50 16.04
CA GLU A 249 -9.10 27.65 16.34
C GLU A 249 -9.32 27.82 17.85
N ILE A 250 -9.60 26.72 18.56
CA ILE A 250 -9.77 26.73 20.01
C ILE A 250 -8.48 27.16 20.71
N GLU A 251 -7.32 26.69 20.25
CA GLU A 251 -6.01 27.09 20.77
C GLU A 251 -5.77 28.60 20.60
N ARG A 252 -6.01 29.14 19.40
CA ARG A 252 -5.94 30.58 19.15
C ARG A 252 -6.89 31.38 20.06
N ALA A 253 -8.12 30.91 20.24
CA ALA A 253 -9.08 31.56 21.13
C ALA A 253 -8.63 31.51 22.59
N ARG A 254 -8.02 30.41 23.03
CA ARG A 254 -7.45 30.25 24.37
C ARG A 254 -6.28 31.21 24.59
N GLU A 255 -5.36 31.31 23.64
CA GLU A 255 -4.23 32.24 23.68
C GLU A 255 -4.71 33.70 23.78
N ALA A 256 -5.70 34.09 22.97
CA ALA A 256 -6.30 35.42 23.04
C ALA A 256 -6.96 35.70 24.41
N CYS A 257 -7.65 34.71 24.99
CA CYS A 257 -8.22 34.82 26.33
C CYS A 257 -7.14 35.00 27.40
N LEU A 258 -6.04 34.24 27.32
CA LEU A 258 -4.92 34.37 28.25
C LEU A 258 -4.26 35.75 28.14
N ALA A 259 -4.00 36.21 26.91
CA ALA A 259 -3.46 37.55 26.68
C ALA A 259 -4.37 38.63 27.30
N ARG A 260 -5.69 38.57 27.05
CA ARG A 260 -6.65 39.50 27.66
C ARG A 260 -6.63 39.44 29.19
N LYS A 261 -6.56 38.24 29.77
CA LYS A 261 -6.49 38.05 31.23
C LYS A 261 -5.26 38.76 31.82
N THR A 262 -4.08 38.57 31.23
CA THR A 262 -2.85 39.20 31.71
C THR A 262 -2.93 40.73 31.67
N VAL A 263 -3.52 41.31 30.62
CA VAL A 263 -3.74 42.76 30.51
C VAL A 263 -4.68 43.27 31.62
N LEU A 264 -5.76 42.54 31.89
CA LEU A 264 -6.70 42.92 32.95
C LEU A 264 -6.08 42.80 34.34
N GLU A 265 -5.26 41.77 34.59
CA GLU A 265 -4.52 41.62 35.84
C GLU A 265 -3.51 42.77 36.04
N ALA A 266 -2.78 43.16 34.98
CA ALA A 266 -1.88 44.30 35.03
C ALA A 266 -2.62 45.61 35.32
N ARG A 267 -3.75 45.88 34.65
CA ARG A 267 -4.58 47.06 34.91
C ARG A 267 -5.15 47.07 36.33
N LYS A 268 -5.58 45.92 36.84
CA LYS A 268 -6.05 45.79 38.22
C LYS A 268 -4.93 46.14 39.19
N GLN A 269 -3.71 45.65 38.96
CA GLN A 269 -2.57 45.96 39.83
C GLN A 269 -2.23 47.46 39.80
N GLU A 270 -2.24 48.08 38.62
CA GLU A 270 -2.05 49.53 38.48
C GLU A 270 -3.11 50.32 39.24
N GLN A 271 -4.39 49.92 39.17
CA GLN A 271 -5.46 50.54 39.95
C GLN A 271 -5.26 50.39 41.46
N MET A 272 -4.79 49.24 41.94
CA MET A 272 -4.48 49.05 43.37
C MET A 272 -3.34 49.98 43.80
N ASN A 273 -2.25 50.04 43.04
CA ASN A 273 -1.12 50.93 43.34
C ASN A 273 -1.54 52.41 43.34
N ASN A 274 -2.40 52.82 42.39
CA ASN A 274 -2.93 54.18 42.34
C ASN A 274 -3.82 54.48 43.56
N ALA A 275 -4.68 53.53 43.96
CA ALA A 275 -5.50 53.68 45.15
C ALA A 275 -4.66 53.82 46.44
N GLU A 276 -3.54 53.09 46.54
CA GLU A 276 -2.57 53.24 47.65
C GLU A 276 -1.92 54.61 47.65
N ARG A 277 -1.44 55.07 46.48
CA ARG A 277 -0.89 56.42 46.33
C ARG A 277 -1.87 57.53 46.72
N ILE A 278 -3.13 57.43 46.30
CA ILE A 278 -4.17 58.39 46.67
C ILE A 278 -4.38 58.39 48.19
N LYS A 279 -4.36 57.24 48.86
CA LYS A 279 -4.47 57.16 50.33
C LYS A 279 -3.30 57.88 50.99
N GLU A 280 -2.08 57.70 50.50
CA GLU A 280 -0.89 58.40 50.99
C GLU A 280 -1.02 59.92 50.82
N GLU A 281 -1.38 60.38 49.62
CA GLU A 281 -1.59 61.81 49.32
C GLU A 281 -2.67 62.44 50.21
N VAL A 282 -3.81 61.74 50.39
CA VAL A 282 -4.89 62.19 51.29
C VAL A 282 -4.41 62.23 52.74
N SER A 283 -3.61 61.26 53.18
CA SER A 283 -3.06 61.25 54.55
C SER A 283 -2.10 62.41 54.79
N ALA A 284 -1.24 62.73 53.82
CA ALA A 284 -0.33 63.87 53.88
C ALA A 284 -1.10 65.21 53.89
N PHE A 285 -2.14 65.32 53.07
CA PHE A 285 -3.01 66.50 53.06
C PHE A 285 -3.78 66.68 54.37
N ARG A 286 -4.28 65.60 54.97
CA ARG A 286 -4.92 65.67 56.30
C ARG A 286 -3.96 66.17 57.37
N GLN A 287 -2.73 65.65 57.39
CA GLN A 287 -1.70 66.10 58.34
C GLN A 287 -1.37 67.58 58.17
N SER A 288 -1.28 68.07 56.94
CA SER A 288 -1.00 69.50 56.67
C SER A 288 -2.17 70.40 57.10
N VAL A 289 -3.42 69.98 56.85
CA VAL A 289 -4.62 70.68 57.30
C VAL A 289 -4.70 70.71 58.82
N GLU A 290 -4.42 69.61 59.50
CA GLU A 290 -4.38 69.56 60.97
C GLU A 290 -3.28 70.46 61.55
N ALA A 291 -2.12 70.52 60.91
CA ALA A 291 -1.04 71.41 61.32
C ALA A 291 -1.44 72.90 61.13
N ALA A 292 -2.06 73.23 59.99
CA ALA A 292 -2.56 74.57 59.71
C ALA A 292 -3.69 74.97 60.68
N ALA A 293 -4.60 74.05 61.01
CA ALA A 293 -5.66 74.27 61.99
C ALA A 293 -5.10 74.53 63.40
N ARG A 294 -4.10 73.74 63.83
CA ARG A 294 -3.39 73.96 65.09
C ARG A 294 -2.72 75.34 65.12
N GLU A 295 -2.06 75.75 64.04
CA GLU A 295 -1.42 77.05 63.95
C GLU A 295 -2.43 78.21 63.94
N LEU A 296 -3.56 78.04 63.25
CA LEU A 296 -4.65 79.01 63.23
C LEU A 296 -5.27 79.17 64.62
N GLU A 297 -5.44 78.10 65.39
CA GLU A 297 -5.95 78.18 66.76
C GLU A 297 -4.97 78.93 67.70
N LYS A 298 -3.65 78.69 67.55
CA LYS A 298 -2.65 79.50 68.26
C LYS A 298 -2.77 80.99 67.94
N ARG A 299 -2.91 81.33 66.65
CA ARG A 299 -3.09 82.73 66.22
C ARG A 299 -4.37 83.36 66.76
N ARG A 300 -5.47 82.59 66.83
CA ARG A 300 -6.72 83.05 67.46
C ARG A 300 -6.52 83.36 68.94
N LEU A 301 -5.84 82.51 69.69
CA LEU A 301 -5.54 82.76 71.11
C LEU A 301 -4.70 84.03 71.30
N ILE A 302 -3.69 84.23 70.46
CA ILE A 302 -2.87 85.46 70.45
C ILE A 302 -3.76 86.68 70.16
N ASN A 303 -4.60 86.63 69.12
CA ASN A 303 -5.48 87.73 68.78
C ASN A 303 -6.47 88.07 69.92
N ARG A 304 -7.09 87.08 70.56
CA ARG A 304 -7.95 87.30 71.73
C ARG A 304 -7.20 88.01 72.86
N SER A 305 -5.97 87.55 73.17
CA SER A 305 -5.12 88.18 74.19
C SER A 305 -4.78 89.64 73.85
N LEU A 306 -4.48 89.93 72.59
CA LEU A 306 -4.22 91.29 72.10
C LEU A 306 -5.47 92.18 72.17
N GLU A 307 -6.64 91.65 71.80
CA GLU A 307 -7.92 92.36 71.92
C GLU A 307 -8.25 92.70 73.37
N ASP A 308 -8.04 91.75 74.29
CA ASP A 308 -8.20 91.96 75.74
C ASP A 308 -7.25 93.04 76.26
N GLU A 309 -5.99 93.03 75.81
CA GLU A 309 -5.00 94.05 76.18
C GLU A 309 -5.37 95.44 75.64
N ILE A 310 -5.83 95.53 74.39
CA ILE A 310 -6.35 96.77 73.82
C ILE A 310 -7.56 97.27 74.62
N ALA A 311 -8.48 96.39 75.01
CA ALA A 311 -9.64 96.73 75.82
C ALA A 311 -9.21 97.26 77.20
N ARG A 312 -8.26 96.61 77.87
CA ARG A 312 -7.66 97.08 79.14
C ARG A 312 -7.06 98.48 79.00
N ARG A 313 -6.22 98.70 77.97
CA ARG A 313 -5.60 100.02 77.70
C ARG A 313 -6.65 101.09 77.40
N ARG A 314 -7.66 100.78 76.59
CA ARG A 314 -8.79 101.70 76.32
C ARG A 314 -9.55 102.05 77.60
N ALA A 315 -9.79 101.09 78.48
CA ALA A 315 -10.44 101.34 79.77
C ALA A 315 -9.57 102.21 80.68
N ALA A 316 -8.27 101.96 80.76
CA ALA A 316 -7.32 102.79 81.50
C ALA A 316 -7.28 104.24 80.99
N MET A 317 -7.22 104.43 79.66
CA MET A 317 -7.29 105.77 79.05
C MET A 317 -8.63 106.47 79.34
N LYS A 318 -9.75 105.75 79.36
CA LYS A 318 -11.05 106.31 79.74
C LYS A 318 -11.11 106.72 81.22
N ARG A 319 -10.40 106.03 82.11
CA ARG A 319 -10.28 106.40 83.53
C ARG A 319 -9.46 107.67 83.70
N HIS A 320 -8.29 107.74 83.05
CA HIS A 320 -7.43 108.95 83.08
C HIS A 320 -8.08 110.21 82.49
N LYS A 321 -9.06 110.08 81.58
CA LYS A 321 -9.81 111.24 81.04
C LYS A 321 -10.94 111.74 81.95
N LYS A 322 -11.25 111.02 83.04
CA LYS A 322 -12.30 111.37 84.01
C LYS A 322 -11.75 111.94 85.33
N GLU A 323 -10.43 111.92 85.49
CA GLU A 323 -9.67 112.66 86.51
C GLU A 323 -9.29 114.03 85.95
#